data_AF-A0A7W0M6S1-F1
#
_entry.id   AF-A0A7W0M6S1-F1
#
_cell.length_a   1.000
_cell.length_b   1.000
_cell.length_c   1.000
_cell.angle_alpha   90.00
_cell.angle_beta   90.00
_cell.angle_gamma   90.00
#
_symmetry.space_group_name_H-M   'P 1'
#
loop_
_entity.id
_entity.type
_entity.pdbx_description
1 polymer ?
#
loop_
_entity_poly.entity_id
_entity_poly.type
_entity_poly.pdbx_seq_one_letter_code
_entity_poly.pdbx_strand_id
1 'polypeptide(L)'
;MPDWVSSLPAVNASLNALATVLLLVGYAFIRNGKVIAHRNTMLSSFGVSIVFLACYLVYHAYAGSKSFPSVPYAGVREAYLAILLTHVVLAAAVPVLAVVTIWRALVTKDFEKHKRIARITFPIWLYVSVTGVIIYGMLYHLAPALVAD
;
A
#
# COMPACT_ATOMS: atom_id res chain seq x y z
N MET A 1 7.36 3.92 -23.81
CA MET A 1 6.98 2.71 -23.04
C MET A 1 5.75 2.08 -23.69
N PRO A 2 5.57 0.75 -23.64
CA PRO A 2 4.35 0.11 -24.14
C PRO A 2 3.08 0.62 -23.44
N ASP A 3 1.94 0.69 -24.14
CA ASP A 3 0.69 1.30 -23.61
C ASP A 3 0.16 0.61 -22.35
N TRP A 4 0.35 -0.70 -22.23
CA TRP A 4 -0.03 -1.46 -21.04
C TRP A 4 0.78 -1.04 -19.79
N VAL A 5 2.02 -0.57 -19.97
CA VAL A 5 2.87 -0.05 -18.87
C VAL A 5 2.32 1.28 -18.36
N SER A 6 1.83 2.14 -19.25
CA SER A 6 1.22 3.43 -18.90
C SER A 6 -0.03 3.29 -18.02
N SER A 7 -0.69 2.13 -18.05
CA SER A 7 -1.85 1.82 -17.23
C SER A 7 -1.50 1.30 -15.83
N LEU A 8 -0.26 0.86 -15.60
CA LEU A 8 0.18 0.26 -14.33
C LEU A 8 0.05 1.18 -13.12
N PRO A 9 0.24 2.51 -13.20
CA PRO A 9 -0.01 3.40 -12.05
C PRO A 9 -1.45 3.31 -11.53
N ALA A 10 -2.44 3.25 -12.44
CA ALA A 10 -3.85 3.12 -12.07
C ALA A 10 -4.15 1.73 -11.49
N VAL A 11 -3.55 0.68 -12.08
CA VAL A 11 -3.63 -0.69 -11.53
C VAL A 11 -3.04 -0.75 -10.12
N ASN A 12 -1.87 -0.15 -9.92
CA ASN A 12 -1.18 -0.10 -8.63
C ASN A 12 -1.99 0.64 -7.55
N ALA A 13 -2.62 1.77 -7.91
CA ALA A 13 -3.53 2.47 -7.03
C ALA A 13 -4.76 1.61 -6.67
N SER A 14 -5.33 0.92 -7.66
CA SER A 14 -6.48 0.03 -7.46
C SER A 14 -6.15 -1.16 -6.56
N LEU A 15 -4.96 -1.76 -6.73
CA LEU A 15 -4.48 -2.85 -5.88
C LEU A 15 -4.23 -2.38 -4.44
N ASN A 16 -3.71 -1.17 -4.23
CA ASN A 16 -3.58 -0.57 -2.90
C ASN A 16 -4.94 -0.27 -2.25
N ALA A 17 -5.90 0.23 -3.03
CA ALA A 17 -7.27 0.44 -2.55
C ALA A 17 -7.91 -0.90 -2.15
N LEU A 18 -7.74 -1.95 -2.97
CA LEU A 18 -8.21 -3.29 -2.65
C LEU A 18 -7.54 -3.85 -1.39
N ALA A 19 -6.21 -3.71 -1.26
CA ALA A 19 -5.48 -4.11 -0.06
C ALA A 19 -5.99 -3.37 1.19
N THR A 20 -6.25 -2.06 1.09
CA THR A 20 -6.85 -1.26 2.17
C THR A 20 -8.18 -1.84 2.61
N VAL A 21 -9.08 -2.13 1.67
CA VAL A 21 -10.40 -2.73 1.98
C VAL A 21 -10.22 -4.09 2.64
N LEU A 22 -9.37 -4.96 2.11
CA LEU A 22 -9.11 -6.28 2.68
C LEU A 22 -8.53 -6.18 4.09
N LEU A 23 -7.61 -5.25 4.37
CA LEU A 23 -7.07 -5.02 5.71
C LEU A 23 -8.17 -4.60 6.69
N LEU A 24 -9.02 -3.64 6.31
CA LEU A 24 -10.13 -3.20 7.15
C LEU A 24 -11.14 -4.32 7.42
N VAL A 25 -11.50 -5.10 6.40
CA VAL A 25 -12.38 -6.27 6.53
C VAL A 25 -11.74 -7.36 7.41
N GLY A 26 -10.45 -7.63 7.21
CA GLY A 26 -9.68 -8.59 8.01
C GLY A 26 -9.61 -8.18 9.48
N TYR A 27 -9.46 -6.87 9.76
CA TYR A 27 -9.54 -6.31 11.10
C TYR A 27 -10.94 -6.45 11.71
N ALA A 28 -11.98 -6.16 10.94
CA ALA A 28 -13.36 -6.37 11.39
C ALA A 28 -13.62 -7.84 11.74
N PHE A 29 -13.13 -8.80 10.96
CA PHE A 29 -13.29 -10.22 11.27
C PHE A 29 -12.65 -10.63 12.58
N ILE A 30 -11.41 -10.20 12.87
CA ILE A 30 -10.77 -10.57 14.13
C ILE A 30 -11.43 -9.90 15.34
N ARG A 31 -11.94 -8.67 15.18
CA ARG A 31 -12.74 -7.98 16.23
C ARG A 31 -14.04 -8.70 16.55
N ASN A 32 -14.60 -9.44 15.58
CA ASN A 32 -15.78 -10.27 15.74
C ASN A 32 -15.46 -11.75 16.09
N GLY A 33 -14.20 -12.08 16.40
CA GLY A 33 -13.80 -13.46 16.71
C GLY A 33 -13.79 -14.43 15.52
N LYS A 34 -14.00 -13.95 14.29
CA LYS A 34 -14.04 -14.77 13.07
C LYS A 34 -12.63 -15.07 12.55
N VAL A 35 -11.90 -15.93 13.26
CA VAL A 35 -10.46 -16.20 13.03
C VAL A 35 -10.17 -16.76 11.63
N ILE A 36 -10.98 -17.70 11.13
CA ILE A 36 -10.77 -18.29 9.79
C ILE A 36 -10.96 -17.24 8.70
N ALA A 37 -12.02 -16.42 8.82
CA ALA A 37 -12.28 -15.33 7.88
C ALA A 37 -11.15 -14.29 7.92
N HIS A 38 -10.71 -13.88 9.11
CA HIS A 38 -9.54 -13.02 9.28
C HIS A 38 -8.30 -13.58 8.56
N ARG A 39 -7.95 -14.85 8.81
CA ARG A 39 -6.80 -15.51 8.17
C ARG A 39 -6.89 -15.43 6.65
N ASN A 40 -8.02 -15.85 6.08
CA ASN A 40 -8.19 -15.88 4.63
C ASN A 40 -8.08 -14.48 4.03
N THR A 41 -8.73 -13.49 4.65
CA THR A 41 -8.67 -12.10 4.19
C THR A 41 -7.27 -11.50 4.30
N MET A 42 -6.54 -11.75 5.39
CA MET A 42 -5.16 -11.26 5.53
C MET A 42 -4.21 -11.90 4.50
N LEU A 43 -4.40 -13.18 4.17
CA LEU A 43 -3.64 -13.84 3.10
C LEU A 43 -4.00 -13.30 1.72
N SER A 44 -5.27 -13.01 1.46
CA SER A 44 -5.68 -12.32 0.23
C SER A 44 -5.03 -10.93 0.14
N SER A 45 -5.05 -10.13 1.21
CA SER A 45 -4.39 -8.82 1.25
C SER A 45 -2.88 -8.92 0.98
N PHE A 46 -2.23 -9.94 1.53
CA PHE A 46 -0.81 -10.24 1.25
C PHE A 46 -0.59 -10.56 -0.23
N GLY A 47 -1.41 -11.42 -0.82
CA GLY A 47 -1.35 -11.75 -2.24
C GLY A 47 -1.54 -10.52 -3.14
N VAL A 48 -2.54 -9.67 -2.85
CA VAL A 48 -2.75 -8.40 -3.57
C VAL A 48 -1.52 -7.49 -3.46
N SER A 49 -0.89 -7.43 -2.29
CA SER A 49 0.32 -6.62 -2.07
C SER A 49 1.53 -7.14 -2.86
N ILE A 50 1.65 -8.46 -3.05
CA ILE A 50 2.68 -9.06 -3.92
C ILE A 50 2.45 -8.65 -5.38
N VAL A 51 1.21 -8.76 -5.87
CA VAL A 51 0.85 -8.37 -7.24
C VAL A 51 1.13 -6.88 -7.44
N PHE A 52 0.74 -6.03 -6.48
CA PHE A 52 1.07 -4.61 -6.48
C PHE A 52 2.58 -4.38 -6.61
N LEU A 53 3.40 -5.04 -5.79
CA LEU A 53 4.85 -4.86 -5.81
C LEU A 53 5.45 -5.27 -7.16
N ALA A 54 4.98 -6.38 -7.75
CA ALA A 54 5.41 -6.81 -9.07
C ALA A 54 5.08 -5.76 -10.14
N CYS A 55 3.83 -5.29 -10.18
CA CYS A 55 3.39 -4.24 -11.11
C CYS A 55 4.15 -2.92 -10.92
N TYR A 56 4.42 -2.53 -9.67
CA TYR A 56 5.20 -1.33 -9.31
C TYR A 56 6.64 -1.40 -9.81
N LEU A 57 7.32 -2.53 -9.59
CA LEU A 57 8.70 -2.73 -10.02
C LEU A 57 8.80 -2.78 -11.55
N VAL A 58 7.85 -3.43 -12.22
CA VAL A 58 7.78 -3.43 -13.69
C VAL A 58 7.60 -2.00 -14.20
N TYR A 59 6.65 -1.23 -13.67
CA TYR A 59 6.47 0.17 -14.07
C TYR A 59 7.75 0.99 -13.87
N HIS A 60 8.38 0.90 -12.70
CA HIS A 60 9.60 1.66 -12.39
C HIS A 60 10.78 1.27 -13.28
N ALA A 61 10.91 -0.01 -13.66
CA ALA A 61 11.97 -0.46 -14.56
C ALA A 61 11.83 0.15 -15.97
N TYR A 62 10.61 0.44 -16.42
CA TYR A 62 10.35 1.01 -17.76
C TYR A 62 10.25 2.54 -17.78
N ALA A 63 9.55 3.13 -16.81
CA ALA A 63 9.21 4.55 -16.78
C ALA A 63 10.20 5.40 -15.98
N GLY A 64 11.03 4.77 -15.14
CA GLY A 64 11.84 5.49 -14.16
C GLY A 64 10.98 6.22 -13.12
N SER A 65 11.57 7.25 -12.48
CA SER A 65 10.90 8.07 -11.49
C SER A 65 10.13 9.22 -12.14
N LYS A 66 8.85 9.37 -11.81
CA LYS A 66 8.04 10.52 -12.24
C LYS A 66 8.17 11.67 -11.24
N SER A 67 8.67 12.81 -11.69
CA SER A 67 8.73 14.03 -10.88
C SER A 67 7.34 14.61 -10.66
N PHE A 68 7.08 15.12 -9.45
CA PHE A 68 5.92 15.94 -9.17
C PHE A 68 6.08 17.29 -9.91
N PRO A 69 5.09 17.72 -10.73
CA PRO A 69 5.23 18.93 -11.52
C PRO A 69 5.27 20.18 -10.62
N SER A 70 5.83 21.27 -11.15
CA SER A 70 5.72 22.57 -10.50
C SER A 70 4.26 23.01 -10.48
N VAL A 71 3.71 23.22 -9.29
CA VAL A 71 2.34 23.69 -9.07
C VAL A 71 2.38 25.08 -8.42
N PRO A 72 1.39 25.96 -8.67
CA PRO A 72 1.37 27.33 -8.16
C PRO A 72 1.27 27.41 -6.62
N TYR A 73 0.74 26.38 -5.97
CA TYR A 73 0.55 26.32 -4.51
C TYR A 73 1.73 25.63 -3.81
N ALA A 74 2.53 26.41 -3.08
CA ALA A 74 3.76 25.94 -2.43
C ALA A 74 3.58 24.72 -1.49
N GLY A 75 2.48 24.67 -0.72
CA GLY A 75 2.26 23.61 0.28
C GLY A 75 1.91 22.23 -0.29
N VAL A 76 1.40 22.14 -1.52
CA VAL A 76 0.91 20.86 -2.09
C VAL A 76 2.08 19.92 -2.41
N ARG A 77 3.17 20.46 -2.96
CA ARG A 77 4.38 19.70 -3.27
C ARG A 77 5.07 19.21 -2.00
N GLU A 78 5.12 20.03 -0.96
CA GLU A 78 5.70 19.66 0.34
C GLU A 78 4.92 18.53 0.99
N ALA A 79 3.58 18.62 1.01
CA ALA A 79 2.71 17.56 1.49
C ALA A 79 2.91 16.26 0.70
N TYR A 80 2.99 16.35 -0.63
CA TYR A 80 3.28 15.19 -1.49
C TYR A 80 4.60 14.53 -1.12
N LEU A 81 5.68 15.31 -0.98
CA LEU A 81 7.01 14.78 -0.67
C LEU A 81 7.07 14.17 0.73
N ALA A 82 6.40 14.78 1.72
CA ALA A 82 6.31 14.24 3.07
C ALA A 82 5.56 12.88 3.10
N ILE A 83 4.42 12.80 2.41
CA ILE A 83 3.65 11.55 2.28
C ILE A 83 4.46 10.51 1.51
N LEU A 84 5.09 10.88 0.39
CA LEU A 84 5.89 9.98 -0.43
C LEU A 84 7.08 9.41 0.35
N LEU A 85 7.81 10.27 1.06
CA LEU A 85 8.97 9.84 1.86
C LEU A 85 8.56 8.82 2.93
N THR A 86 7.55 9.17 3.72
CA THR A 86 7.05 8.28 4.79
C THR A 86 6.47 6.99 4.22
N HIS A 87 5.73 7.07 3.11
CA HIS A 87 5.19 5.90 2.41
C HIS A 87 6.30 4.96 1.97
N VAL A 88 7.33 5.44 1.25
CA VAL A 88 8.40 4.57 0.72
C VAL A 88 9.19 3.90 1.85
N VAL A 89 9.55 4.65 2.89
CA VAL A 89 10.29 4.11 4.05
C VAL A 89 9.47 3.03 4.76
N LEU A 90 8.19 3.28 5.02
CA LEU A 90 7.32 2.32 5.69
C LEU A 90 6.98 1.13 4.78
N ALA A 91 6.79 1.35 3.47
CA ALA A 91 6.50 0.31 2.49
C ALA A 91 7.64 -0.72 2.41
N ALA A 92 8.89 -0.28 2.51
CA ALA A 92 10.04 -1.19 2.53
C ALA A 92 10.00 -2.17 3.72
N ALA A 93 9.43 -1.76 4.86
CA ALA A 93 9.29 -2.62 6.04
C ALA A 93 8.13 -3.62 5.94
N VAL A 94 7.07 -3.29 5.19
CA VAL A 94 5.82 -4.08 5.13
C VAL A 94 6.04 -5.53 4.71
N PRO A 95 6.79 -5.87 3.65
CA PRO A 95 7.00 -7.27 3.25
C PRO A 95 7.59 -8.12 4.37
N VAL A 96 8.62 -7.60 5.06
CA VAL A 96 9.27 -8.31 6.18
C VAL A 96 8.30 -8.47 7.34
N LEU A 97 7.61 -7.40 7.74
CA LEU A 97 6.66 -7.43 8.85
C LEU A 97 5.48 -8.36 8.55
N ALA A 98 4.93 -8.33 7.35
CA ALA A 98 3.82 -9.17 6.92
C ALA A 98 4.22 -10.65 6.93
N VAL A 99 5.38 -11.00 6.36
CA VAL A 99 5.91 -12.38 6.35
C VAL A 99 6.12 -12.89 7.77
N VAL A 100 6.79 -12.12 8.64
CA VAL A 100 7.00 -12.53 10.04
C VAL A 100 5.66 -12.71 10.78
N THR A 101 4.70 -11.81 10.55
CA THR A 101 3.37 -11.88 11.18
C THR A 101 2.60 -13.12 10.73
N ILE A 102 2.63 -13.44 9.44
CA ILE A 102 1.98 -14.62 8.85
C ILE A 102 2.67 -15.91 9.30
N TRP A 103 4.01 -15.95 9.26
CA TRP A 103 4.81 -17.11 9.67
C TRP A 103 4.51 -17.51 11.12
N ARG A 104 4.41 -16.54 12.02
CA ARG A 104 4.08 -16.80 13.43
C ARG A 104 2.71 -17.44 13.62
N ALA A 105 1.72 -17.05 12.81
CA ALA A 105 0.38 -17.63 12.87
C ALA A 105 0.31 -19.02 12.21
N LEU A 106 0.91 -19.19 11.02
CA LEU A 106 0.73 -20.39 10.21
C LEU A 106 1.72 -21.51 10.51
N VAL A 107 2.98 -21.17 10.79
CA VAL A 107 4.06 -22.15 10.94
C VAL A 107 4.29 -22.45 12.42
N THR A 108 4.61 -21.43 13.22
CA THR A 108 4.95 -21.63 14.63
C THR A 108 3.73 -21.73 15.54
N LYS A 109 2.53 -21.39 15.04
CA LYS A 109 1.27 -21.32 15.81
C LYS A 109 1.40 -20.50 17.11
N ASP A 110 2.28 -19.50 17.10
CA ASP A 110 2.56 -18.63 18.26
C ASP A 110 1.68 -17.38 18.17
N PHE A 111 0.43 -17.54 18.61
CA PHE A 111 -0.59 -16.50 18.51
C PHE A 111 -0.30 -15.30 19.42
N GLU A 112 0.42 -15.49 20.53
CA GLU A 112 0.84 -14.38 21.40
C GLU A 112 1.83 -13.47 20.70
N LYS A 113 2.89 -14.04 20.10
CA LYS A 113 3.85 -13.24 19.35
C LYS A 113 3.26 -12.70 18.06
N HIS A 114 2.35 -13.43 17.40
CA HIS A 114 1.58 -12.92 16.27
C HIS A 114 0.79 -11.65 16.65
N LYS A 115 0.00 -11.68 17.74
CA LYS A 115 -0.75 -10.50 18.21
C LYS A 115 0.16 -9.32 18.55
N ARG A 116 1.32 -9.59 19.15
CA ARG A 116 2.29 -8.53 19.49
C ARG A 116 2.81 -7.82 18.25
N ILE A 117 3.27 -8.56 17.23
CA ILE A 117 3.79 -7.95 16.01
C ILE A 117 2.67 -7.37 15.14
N ALA A 118 1.49 -8.02 15.08
CA ALA A 118 0.35 -7.55 14.29
C ALA A 118 -0.13 -6.16 14.71
N ARG A 119 -0.02 -5.79 15.99
CA ARG A 119 -0.33 -4.43 16.47
C ARG A 119 0.57 -3.33 15.88
N ILE A 120 1.74 -3.71 15.36
CA ILE A 120 2.68 -2.81 14.68
C ILE A 120 2.53 -2.97 13.16
N THR A 121 2.50 -4.21 12.66
CA THR A 121 2.37 -4.51 11.22
C THR A 121 1.10 -3.92 10.64
N PHE A 122 -0.05 -4.08 11.31
CA PHE A 122 -1.35 -3.67 10.79
C PHE A 122 -1.45 -2.17 10.50
N PRO A 123 -1.18 -1.25 11.44
CA PRO A 123 -1.28 0.19 11.16
C PRO A 123 -0.28 0.66 10.09
N ILE A 124 0.94 0.10 10.07
CA ILE A 124 1.93 0.44 9.04
C ILE A 124 1.45 -0.02 7.65
N TRP A 125 0.96 -1.25 7.55
CA TRP A 125 0.47 -1.80 6.30
C TRP A 125 -0.74 -1.02 5.79
N LEU A 126 -1.70 -0.72 6.68
CA LEU A 126 -2.87 0.09 6.32
C LEU A 126 -2.47 1.50 5.88
N TYR A 127 -1.55 2.15 6.60
CA TYR A 127 -1.02 3.47 6.24
C TYR A 127 -0.43 3.47 4.83
N VAL A 128 0.44 2.52 4.52
CA VAL A 128 1.08 2.40 3.21
C VAL A 128 0.03 2.16 2.11
N SER A 129 -0.93 1.25 2.33
CA SER A 129 -1.97 0.99 1.34
C SER A 129 -2.86 2.20 1.07
N VAL A 130 -3.24 2.97 2.10
CA VAL A 130 -4.02 4.21 1.92
C VAL A 130 -3.21 5.29 1.21
N THR A 131 -1.98 5.54 1.68
CA THR A 131 -1.12 6.60 1.13
C THR A 131 -0.70 6.31 -0.31
N GLY A 132 -0.60 5.06 -0.73
CA GLY A 132 -0.37 4.70 -2.13
C GLY A 132 -1.46 5.22 -3.08
N VAL A 133 -2.72 5.15 -2.64
CA VAL A 133 -3.86 5.72 -3.39
C VAL A 133 -3.81 7.25 -3.40
N ILE A 134 -3.47 7.86 -2.26
CA ILE A 134 -3.35 9.32 -2.13
C ILE A 134 -2.24 9.85 -3.06
N ILE A 135 -1.05 9.23 -3.05
CA ILE A 135 0.08 9.60 -3.91
C ILE A 135 -0.33 9.56 -5.39
N TYR A 136 -1.04 8.50 -5.80
CA TYR A 136 -1.58 8.40 -7.16
C TYR A 136 -2.55 9.54 -7.46
N GLY A 137 -3.52 9.80 -6.59
CA GLY A 137 -4.49 10.88 -6.75
C GLY A 137 -3.83 12.26 -6.84
N MET A 138 -2.82 12.52 -6.01
CA MET A 138 -2.04 13.74 -6.04
C MET A 138 -1.30 13.91 -7.36
N LEU A 139 -0.66 12.85 -7.86
CA LEU A 139 0.22 12.91 -9.03
C LEU A 139 -0.52 12.90 -10.37
N TYR A 140 -1.68 12.22 -10.45
CA TYR A 140 -2.41 11.99 -11.71
C TYR A 140 -3.72 12.75 -11.83
N HIS A 141 -4.28 13.27 -10.73
CA HIS A 141 -5.54 14.01 -10.77
C HIS A 141 -5.40 15.44 -10.22
N LEU A 142 -4.87 15.60 -9.01
CA LEU A 142 -4.74 16.91 -8.38
C LEU A 142 -3.71 17.79 -9.09
N ALA A 143 -2.50 17.30 -9.31
CA ALA A 143 -1.44 18.11 -9.91
C ALA A 143 -1.79 18.60 -11.32
N PRO A 144 -2.34 17.79 -12.24
CA PRO A 144 -2.83 18.28 -13.53
C PRO A 144 -3.93 19.34 -13.41
N ALA A 145 -4.87 19.19 -12.47
CA ALA A 145 -5.92 20.18 -12.25
C ALA A 145 -5.35 21.54 -11.80
N LEU A 146 -4.40 21.53 -10.86
CA LEU A 146 -3.78 22.75 -10.34
C LEU A 146 -2.85 23.48 -11.33
N VAL A 147 -2.41 22.81 -12.39
CA VAL A 147 -1.60 23.42 -13.46
C VAL A 147 -2.48 23.99 -14.58
N ALA A 148 -3.71 23.51 -14.71
CA ALA A 148 -4.67 23.97 -15.71
C ALA A 148 -5.44 25.24 -15.30
N ASP A 149 -5.43 25.58 -14.00
CA ASP A 149 -5.95 26.82 -13.41
C ASP A 149 -4.89 27.95 -13.39
#